data_AF-A0A4C2E5X4-F1
#
_entry.id   AF-A0A4C2E5X4-F1
#
_cell.length_a   1.000
_cell.length_b   1.000
_cell.length_c   1.000
_cell.angle_alpha   90.00
_cell.angle_beta   90.00
_cell.angle_gamma   90.00
#
_symmetry.space_group_name_H-M   'P 1'
#
loop_
_entity.id
_entity.type
_entity.pdbx_description
1 polymer ?
#
loop_
_entity_poly.entity_id
_entity_poly.type
_entity_poly.pdbx_seq_one_letter_code
_entity_poly.pdbx_strand_id
1 'polypeptide(L)'
;MSKLLKLASITAVSSTLAASYYFYFVDRDGFHYQNSQLKKIGDKVQGIIDGSENIDQSTPPSSKQVVVVKRPMTETMKDIWNEQIRNTANWIYSWGK
;
A
#
# COMPACT_ATOMS: atom_id res chain seq x y z
N MET A 1 -16.93 2.72 30.44
CA MET A 1 -15.54 2.66 29.93
C MET A 1 -14.76 3.88 30.38
N SER A 2 -13.58 3.71 30.98
CA SER A 2 -12.76 4.81 31.50
C SER A 2 -12.23 5.70 30.36
N LYS A 3 -12.38 7.02 30.48
CA LYS A 3 -11.93 8.02 29.49
C LYS A 3 -10.40 8.02 29.31
N LEU A 4 -9.67 7.72 30.39
CA LEU A 4 -8.21 7.59 30.38
C LEU A 4 -7.75 6.39 29.55
N LEU A 5 -8.50 5.28 29.62
CA LEU A 5 -8.19 4.08 28.85
C LEU A 5 -8.34 4.32 27.34
N LYS A 6 -9.39 5.08 26.95
CA LYS A 6 -9.62 5.47 25.55
C LYS A 6 -8.54 6.40 25.03
N LEU A 7 -8.11 7.38 25.83
CA LEU A 7 -7.03 8.29 25.47
C LEU A 7 -5.72 7.51 25.28
N ALA A 8 -5.37 6.68 26.27
CA ALA A 8 -4.15 5.87 26.23
C ALA A 8 -4.13 4.92 25.03
N SER A 9 -5.26 4.27 24.70
CA SER A 9 -5.33 3.38 23.55
C SER A 9 -5.15 4.13 22.23
N ILE A 10 -5.78 5.30 22.07
CA ILE A 10 -5.62 6.12 20.87
C ILE A 10 -4.19 6.63 20.76
N THR A 11 -3.62 7.17 21.84
CA THR A 11 -2.24 7.66 21.85
C THR A 11 -1.24 6.54 21.53
N ALA A 12 -1.42 5.35 22.08
CA ALA A 12 -0.55 4.21 21.79
C ALA A 12 -0.61 3.80 20.31
N VAL A 13 -1.81 3.69 19.74
CA VAL A 13 -1.98 3.36 18.32
C VAL A 13 -1.40 4.44 17.42
N SER A 14 -1.70 5.72 17.68
CA SER A 14 -1.16 6.85 16.93
C SER A 14 0.36 6.92 17.00
N SER A 15 0.94 6.69 18.18
CA SER A 15 2.40 6.70 18.37
C SER A 15 3.07 5.54 17.62
N THR A 16 2.45 4.37 17.63
CA THR A 16 2.96 3.18 16.93
C THR A 16 2.92 3.38 15.41
N LEU A 17 1.83 3.95 14.89
CA LEU A 17 1.71 4.30 13.47
C LEU A 17 2.73 5.38 13.06
N ALA A 18 2.89 6.42 13.87
CA ALA A 18 3.87 7.47 13.61
C ALA A 18 5.30 6.94 13.61
N ALA A 19 5.64 6.08 14.57
CA ALA A 19 6.96 5.43 14.63
C ALA A 19 7.17 4.51 13.42
N SER A 20 6.20 3.67 13.08
CA SER A 20 6.26 2.79 11.90
C SER A 20 6.48 3.59 10.61
N TYR A 21 5.73 4.67 10.43
CA TYR A 21 5.91 5.58 9.29
C TYR A 21 7.32 6.19 9.26
N TYR A 22 7.80 6.69 10.40
CA TYR A 22 9.12 7.29 10.51
C TYR A 22 10.23 6.29 10.13
N PHE A 23 10.19 5.07 10.67
CA PHE A 23 11.19 4.05 10.34
C PHE A 23 11.13 3.60 8.88
N TYR A 24 9.95 3.64 8.26
CA TYR A 24 9.78 3.21 6.88
C TYR A 24 10.19 4.28 5.85
N PHE A 25 9.85 5.55 6.09
CA PHE A 25 10.05 6.65 5.13
C PHE A 25 11.23 7.57 5.44
N VAL A 26 11.60 7.73 6.71
CA VAL A 26 12.57 8.77 7.13
C VAL A 26 13.88 8.15 7.60
N ASP A 27 13.81 7.07 8.40
CA ASP A 27 15.00 6.42 8.90
C ASP A 27 15.88 5.91 7.75
N ARG A 28 17.20 6.09 7.90
CA ARG A 28 18.23 5.71 6.92
C ARG A 28 17.93 6.22 5.50
N ASP A 29 17.62 7.51 5.37
CA ASP A 29 17.25 8.18 4.11
C ASP A 29 16.08 7.51 3.37
N GLY A 30 15.17 6.89 4.12
CA GLY A 30 14.03 6.17 3.56
C GLY A 30 14.41 4.87 2.85
N PHE A 31 15.51 4.21 3.26
CA PHE A 31 16.00 2.97 2.65
C PHE A 31 14.91 1.92 2.41
N HIS A 32 14.00 1.74 3.39
CA HIS A 32 12.92 0.77 3.29
C HIS A 32 11.87 1.15 2.25
N TYR A 33 11.49 2.43 2.20
CA TYR A 33 10.61 2.94 1.16
C TYR A 33 11.25 2.85 -0.23
N GLN A 34 12.51 3.30 -0.38
CA GLN A 34 13.21 3.28 -1.67
C GLN A 34 13.41 1.85 -2.21
N ASN A 35 13.65 0.88 -1.34
CA ASN A 35 13.81 -0.51 -1.75
C ASN A 35 12.50 -1.29 -1.91
N SER A 36 11.37 -0.70 -1.54
CA SER A 36 10.07 -1.35 -1.63
C SER A 36 9.68 -1.68 -3.08
N GLN A 37 8.98 -2.79 -3.29
CA GLN A 37 8.54 -3.17 -4.63
C GLN A 37 7.56 -2.14 -5.23
N LEU A 38 6.71 -1.52 -4.39
CA LEU A 38 5.77 -0.50 -4.83
C LEU A 38 6.49 0.74 -5.37
N LYS A 39 7.54 1.22 -4.68
CA LYS A 39 8.34 2.35 -5.15
C LYS A 39 9.05 2.02 -6.46
N LYS A 40 9.67 0.84 -6.57
CA LYS A 40 10.31 0.37 -7.80
C LYS A 40 9.34 0.29 -8.99
N ILE A 41 8.12 -0.20 -8.77
CA ILE A 41 7.10 -0.24 -9.83
C ILE A 41 6.67 1.18 -10.23
N GLY A 42 6.46 2.07 -9.25
CA GLY A 42 6.10 3.47 -9.50
C GLY A 42 7.18 4.19 -10.32
N ASP A 43 8.44 4.08 -9.91
CA ASP A 43 9.58 4.68 -10.59
C ASP A 43 9.75 4.10 -12.00
N LYS A 44 9.53 2.79 -12.17
CA LYS A 44 9.51 2.12 -13.48
C LYS A 44 8.42 2.68 -14.39
N VAL A 45 7.18 2.74 -13.90
CA VAL A 45 6.05 3.29 -14.67
C VAL A 45 6.30 4.75 -15.04
N GLN A 46 6.83 5.55 -14.11
CA GLN A 46 7.20 6.93 -14.36
C GLN A 46 8.28 7.02 -15.43
N GLY A 47 9.33 6.19 -15.37
CA GLY A 47 10.38 6.14 -16.38
C GLY A 47 9.89 5.71 -17.77
N ILE A 48 8.86 4.86 -17.85
CA ILE A 48 8.19 4.51 -19.10
C ILE A 48 7.41 5.70 -19.66
N ILE A 49 6.68 6.44 -18.81
CA ILE A 49 5.91 7.62 -19.20
C ILE A 49 6.83 8.74 -19.68
N ASP A 50 7.93 8.96 -18.97
CA ASP A 50 8.91 10.01 -19.25
C ASP A 50 9.86 9.62 -20.41
N GLY A 51 9.76 8.39 -20.91
CA GLY A 51 10.57 7.87 -22.02
C GLY A 51 12.05 7.67 -21.68
N SER A 52 12.41 7.68 -20.40
CA SER A 52 13.79 7.51 -19.92
C SER A 52 14.19 6.05 -19.73
N GLU A 53 13.23 5.11 -19.68
CA GLU A 53 13.51 3.68 -19.65
C GLU A 53 13.56 3.06 -21.05
N ASN A 54 14.71 2.43 -21.37
CA ASN A 54 14.80 1.52 -22.51
C ASN A 54 14.07 0.23 -22.17
N ILE A 55 12.88 0.06 -22.72
CA ILE A 55 12.17 -1.22 -22.69
C ILE A 55 12.80 -2.11 -23.75
N ASP A 56 13.66 -3.05 -23.33
CA ASP A 56 14.13 -4.10 -24.22
C ASP A 56 12.91 -4.80 -24.84
N GLN A 57 12.84 -4.80 -26.17
CA GLN A 57 11.77 -5.48 -26.91
C GLN A 57 11.94 -6.98 -26.68
N SER A 58 11.26 -7.52 -25.67
CA SER A 58 11.18 -8.96 -25.47
C SER A 58 10.55 -9.57 -26.72
N THR A 59 11.32 -10.40 -27.43
CA THR A 59 10.82 -11.26 -28.51
C THR A 59 9.50 -11.90 -28.07
N PRO A 60 8.41 -11.79 -28.84
CA PRO A 60 7.08 -12.07 -28.33
C PRO A 60 6.93 -13.57 -28.05
N PRO A 61 6.60 -14.00 -26.81
CA PRO A 61 6.14 -15.34 -26.58
C PRO A 61 4.71 -15.45 -27.13
N SER A 62 4.57 -16.11 -28.27
CA SER A 62 3.35 -16.80 -28.76
C SER A 62 2.02 -16.32 -28.16
N SER A 63 1.46 -15.27 -28.75
CA SER A 63 0.02 -15.05 -29.02
C SER A 63 -1.03 -15.72 -28.10
N LYS A 64 -0.97 -15.50 -26.80
CA LYS A 64 -2.20 -15.41 -26.00
C LYS A 64 -2.32 -13.99 -25.53
N GLN A 65 -3.15 -13.23 -26.23
CA GLN A 65 -3.54 -11.87 -25.86
C GLN A 65 -4.34 -11.98 -24.56
N VAL A 66 -3.63 -12.00 -23.43
CA VAL A 66 -4.25 -11.84 -22.11
C VAL A 66 -4.74 -10.40 -22.10
N VAL A 67 -6.04 -10.23 -22.29
CA VAL A 67 -6.71 -8.95 -22.11
C VAL A 67 -6.61 -8.62 -20.63
N VAL A 68 -5.53 -7.96 -20.23
CA VAL A 68 -5.41 -7.37 -18.90
C VAL A 68 -6.38 -6.21 -18.87
N VAL A 69 -7.57 -6.46 -18.33
CA VAL A 69 -8.55 -5.41 -18.05
C VAL A 69 -7.93 -4.48 -17.01
N LYS A 70 -7.31 -3.39 -17.46
CA LYS A 70 -6.82 -2.32 -16.58
C LYS A 70 -8.02 -1.70 -15.87
N ARG A 71 -8.31 -2.15 -14.65
CA ARG A 71 -9.22 -1.41 -13.77
C ARG A 71 -8.53 -0.11 -13.35
N PRO A 72 -9.26 1.01 -13.32
CA PRO A 72 -8.71 2.26 -12.83
C PRO A 72 -8.25 2.09 -11.38
N MET A 73 -7.08 2.64 -11.03
CA MET A 73 -6.50 2.53 -9.69
C MET A 73 -7.45 2.97 -8.57
N THR A 74 -8.35 3.90 -8.87
CA THR A 74 -9.38 4.37 -7.95
C THR A 74 -10.34 3.26 -7.53
N GLU A 75 -10.71 2.35 -8.43
CA GLU A 75 -11.59 1.21 -8.11
C GLU A 75 -10.83 0.15 -7.28
N THR A 76 -9.56 -0.14 -7.63
CA THR A 76 -8.72 -1.03 -6.82
C THR A 76 -8.52 -0.49 -5.40
N MET A 77 -8.34 0.82 -5.25
CA MET A 77 -8.20 1.46 -3.94
C MET A 77 -9.49 1.37 -3.12
N LYS A 78 -10.66 1.53 -3.76
CA LYS A 78 -11.96 1.35 -3.10
C LYS A 78 -12.14 -0.08 -2.59
N ASP A 79 -11.75 -1.08 -3.38
CA ASP A 79 -11.84 -2.49 -2.98
C ASP A 79 -10.97 -2.78 -1.75
N ILE A 80 -9.71 -2.33 -1.76
CA ILE A 80 -8.77 -2.48 -0.64
C ILE A 80 -9.30 -1.77 0.62
N TRP A 81 -9.81 -0.54 0.47
CA TRP A 81 -10.39 0.23 1.57
C TRP A 81 -11.61 -0.47 2.19
N ASN A 82 -12.51 -0.96 1.35
CA ASN A 82 -13.69 -1.70 1.79
C ASN A 82 -13.34 -3.00 2.52
N GLU A 83 -12.29 -3.69 2.07
CA GLU A 83 -11.80 -4.90 2.71
C GLU A 83 -11.21 -4.59 4.09
N GLN A 84 -10.39 -3.53 4.21
CA GLN A 84 -9.85 -3.09 5.49
C GLN A 84 -10.95 -2.71 6.47
N ILE A 85 -11.94 -1.91 6.05
CA ILE A 85 -13.07 -1.55 6.92
C ILE A 85 -13.84 -2.78 7.40
N ARG A 86 -14.14 -3.73 6.50
CA ARG A 86 -14.83 -4.97 6.90
C ARG A 86 -14.02 -5.79 7.89
N ASN A 87 -12.71 -5.92 7.67
CA ASN A 87 -11.85 -6.67 8.57
C ASN A 87 -11.72 -5.97 9.93
N THR A 88 -11.59 -4.65 9.96
CA THR A 88 -11.58 -3.88 11.20
C THR A 88 -12.92 -3.98 11.93
N ALA A 89 -14.05 -3.89 11.23
CA ALA A 89 -15.37 -4.07 11.82
C ALA A 89 -15.53 -5.49 12.40
N ASN A 90 -15.19 -6.53 11.63
CA ASN A 90 -15.20 -7.91 12.10
C ASN A 90 -14.32 -8.11 13.34
N TRP A 91 -13.15 -7.47 13.39
CA TRP A 91 -12.26 -7.52 14.55
C TRP A 91 -12.85 -6.80 15.78
N ILE A 92 -13.49 -5.64 15.60
CA ILE A 92 -14.16 -4.92 16.69
C ILE A 92 -15.34 -5.76 17.24
N TYR A 93 -16.13 -6.36 16.36
CA TYR A 93 -17.29 -7.15 16.76
C TYR A 93 -16.95 -8.58 17.23
N SER A 94 -15.76 -9.12 16.91
CA SER A 94 -15.30 -10.41 17.45
C SER A 94 -14.95 -10.36 18.93
N TRP A 95 -14.72 -9.16 19.49
CA TRP A 95 -14.51 -8.95 20.94
C TRP A 95 -15.81 -8.90 21.74
N GLY A 96 -16.97 -8.84 21.06
CA GLY A 96 -18.29 -8.80 21.68
C GLY A 96 -19.04 -10.13 21.67
N LYS A 97 -18.40 -11.22 21.24
CA LYS A 97 -18.99 -12.57 21.18
C LYS A 97 -18.43 -13.47 22.27
#